data_AF-A0A852L8J0-F1
#
_entry.id   AF-A0A852L8J0-F1
#
_cell.length_a   1.000
_cell.length_b   1.000
_cell.length_c   1.000
_cell.angle_alpha   90.00
_cell.angle_beta   90.00
_cell.angle_gamma   90.00
#
_symmetry.space_group_name_H-M   'P 1'
#
loop_
_entity.id
_entity.type
_entity.pdbx_description
1 polymer ?
#
loop_
_entity_poly.entity_id
_entity_poly.type
_entity_poly.pdbx_seq_one_letter_code
_entity_poly.pdbx_strand_id
1 'polypeptide(L)'
;EGEAWRADRLALNRPVLSPAGARKFLPLLDAVARDFVEAVGDQVRQSPGRELTLDPHPLLFRFALEASSYALYGERLGLAGVAGGAAAGPPQRFLAAVQAMLRTTLPLLFLPAPVLRLLPLPLWRDHLHAWDTIFQHGE
;
A
#
# COMPACT_ATOMS: atom_id res chain seq x y z
N GLU A 1 -4.13 -8.91 26.09
CA GLU A 1 -4.08 -8.87 24.60
C GLU A 1 -4.86 -10.00 23.91
N GLY A 2 -5.07 -11.19 24.50
CA GLY A 2 -5.71 -12.32 23.80
C GLY A 2 -7.21 -12.21 23.51
N GLU A 3 -8.03 -11.80 24.49
CA GLU A 3 -9.50 -11.70 24.33
C GLU A 3 -9.91 -10.65 23.28
N ALA A 4 -9.35 -9.44 23.38
CA ALA A 4 -9.63 -8.35 22.44
C ALA A 4 -9.24 -8.72 21.00
N TRP A 5 -8.02 -9.24 20.81
CA TRP A 5 -7.57 -9.73 19.51
C TRP A 5 -8.48 -10.83 18.95
N ARG A 6 -8.96 -11.75 19.80
CA ARG A 6 -9.87 -12.82 19.38
C ARG A 6 -11.20 -12.26 18.90
N ALA A 7 -11.75 -11.29 19.61
CA ALA A 7 -13.00 -10.63 19.22
C ALA A 7 -12.85 -9.97 17.84
N ASP A 8 -11.82 -9.15 17.64
CA ASP A 8 -11.54 -8.47 16.37
C ASP A 8 -11.33 -9.48 15.24
N ARG A 9 -10.53 -10.53 15.49
CA ARG A 9 -10.26 -11.57 14.49
C ARG A 9 -11.52 -12.30 14.04
N LEU A 10 -12.39 -12.66 14.98
CA LEU A 10 -13.65 -13.33 14.65
C LEU A 10 -14.59 -12.41 13.85
N ALA A 11 -14.62 -11.12 14.18
CA ALA A 11 -15.39 -10.13 13.43
C ALA A 11 -14.88 -9.95 12.00
N LEU A 12 -13.55 -9.90 11.79
CA LEU A 12 -12.93 -9.68 10.47
C LEU A 12 -12.89 -10.94 9.59
N ASN A 13 -12.81 -12.14 10.17
CA ASN A 13 -12.74 -13.39 9.40
C ASN A 13 -13.91 -13.57 8.44
N ARG A 14 -15.13 -13.21 8.87
CA ARG A 14 -16.34 -13.39 8.05
C ARG A 14 -16.34 -12.49 6.79
N PRO A 15 -16.18 -11.16 6.89
CA PRO A 15 -16.16 -10.30 5.71
C PRO A 15 -14.89 -10.44 4.87
N VAL A 16 -13.72 -10.73 5.47
CA VAL A 16 -12.44 -10.70 4.75
C VAL A 16 -11.98 -12.08 4.27
N LEU A 17 -12.02 -13.10 5.14
CA LEU A 17 -11.36 -14.39 4.89
C LEU A 17 -12.31 -15.53 4.48
N SER A 18 -13.61 -15.41 4.74
CA SER A 18 -14.56 -16.44 4.29
C SER A 18 -14.63 -16.47 2.77
N PRO A 19 -14.89 -17.64 2.13
CA PRO A 19 -15.02 -17.70 0.67
C PRO A 19 -16.08 -16.74 0.12
N ALA A 20 -17.18 -16.53 0.86
CA ALA A 20 -18.23 -15.59 0.48
C ALA A 20 -17.78 -14.12 0.62
N GLY A 21 -16.96 -13.80 1.62
CA GLY A 21 -16.35 -12.47 1.80
C GLY A 21 -15.31 -12.19 0.72
N ALA A 22 -14.35 -13.09 0.55
CA ALA A 22 -13.29 -13.01 -0.44
C ALA A 22 -13.81 -12.80 -1.87
N ARG A 23 -14.89 -13.51 -2.25
CA ARG A 23 -15.55 -13.37 -3.56
C ARG A 23 -16.01 -11.94 -3.86
N LYS A 24 -16.34 -11.14 -2.84
CA LYS A 24 -16.78 -9.74 -3.02
C LYS A 24 -15.65 -8.83 -3.50
N PHE A 25 -14.41 -9.15 -3.16
CA PHE A 25 -13.25 -8.36 -3.58
C PHE A 25 -12.78 -8.75 -4.99
N LEU A 26 -13.12 -9.94 -5.50
CA LEU A 26 -12.63 -10.41 -6.80
C LEU A 26 -12.89 -9.42 -7.96
N PRO A 27 -14.09 -8.83 -8.12
CA PRO A 27 -14.31 -7.84 -9.19
C PRO A 27 -13.46 -6.58 -9.02
N LEU A 28 -13.22 -6.15 -7.78
CA LEU A 28 -12.41 -4.98 -7.46
C LEU A 28 -10.94 -5.22 -7.81
N LEU A 29 -10.43 -6.39 -7.42
CA LEU A 29 -9.05 -6.81 -7.70
C LEU A 29 -8.83 -7.08 -9.20
N ASP A 30 -9.80 -7.70 -9.88
CA ASP A 30 -9.74 -7.95 -11.33
C ASP A 30 -9.68 -6.64 -12.13
N ALA A 31 -10.46 -5.63 -11.73
CA ALA A 31 -10.41 -4.31 -12.36
C ALA A 31 -9.01 -3.68 -12.28
N VAL A 32 -8.39 -3.68 -11.09
CA VAL A 32 -7.04 -3.13 -10.90
C VAL A 32 -5.99 -3.94 -11.66
N ALA A 33 -6.15 -5.27 -11.72
CA ALA A 33 -5.26 -6.14 -12.48
C ALA A 33 -5.33 -5.88 -13.99
N ARG A 34 -6.53 -5.66 -14.55
CA ARG A 34 -6.71 -5.30 -15.97
C ARG A 34 -6.05 -3.97 -16.28
N ASP A 35 -6.29 -2.95 -15.46
CA ASP A 35 -5.71 -1.61 -15.64
C ASP A 35 -4.17 -1.68 -15.63
N PHE A 36 -3.61 -2.50 -14.74
CA PHE A 36 -2.17 -2.73 -14.66
C PHE A 36 -1.62 -3.42 -15.93
N VAL A 37 -2.26 -4.50 -16.38
CA VAL A 37 -1.84 -5.25 -17.59
C VAL A 37 -1.96 -4.38 -18.84
N GLU A 38 -3.02 -3.59 -18.95
CA GLU A 38 -3.22 -2.65 -20.05
C GLU A 38 -2.10 -1.59 -20.08
N ALA A 39 -1.80 -0.97 -18.94
CA ALA A 39 -0.76 0.05 -18.83
C ALA A 39 0.65 -0.50 -19.14
N VAL A 40 0.98 -1.70 -18.65
CA VAL A 40 2.26 -2.37 -19.00
C VAL A 40 2.28 -2.73 -20.49
N GLY A 41 1.16 -3.26 -21.02
CA GLY A 41 1.03 -3.60 -22.43
C GLY A 41 1.21 -2.40 -23.36
N ASP A 42 0.71 -1.22 -22.99
CA ASP A 42 0.92 0.02 -23.73
C ASP A 42 2.40 0.41 -23.78
N GLN A 43 3.12 0.31 -22.65
CA GLN A 43 4.56 0.59 -22.61
C GLN A 43 5.37 -0.37 -23.48
N VAL A 44 5.03 -1.66 -23.47
CA VAL A 44 5.66 -2.67 -24.36
C VAL A 44 5.40 -2.32 -25.82
N ARG A 45 4.17 -1.93 -26.19
CA ARG A 45 3.83 -1.52 -27.56
C ARG A 45 4.59 -0.27 -28.02
N GLN A 46 4.87 0.65 -27.10
CA GLN A 46 5.59 1.90 -27.38
C GLN A 46 7.11 1.72 -27.39
N SER A 47 7.63 0.63 -26.82
CA SER A 47 9.07 0.38 -26.71
C SER A 47 9.68 -0.13 -28.03
N PRO A 48 10.90 0.34 -28.39
CA PRO A 48 11.63 -0.19 -29.54
C PRO A 48 11.83 -1.71 -29.41
N GLY A 49 11.49 -2.47 -30.46
CA GLY A 49 11.61 -3.93 -30.43
C GLY A 49 10.50 -4.68 -29.70
N ARG A 50 9.47 -3.97 -29.17
CA ARG A 50 8.35 -4.55 -28.39
C ARG A 50 8.81 -5.33 -27.15
N GLU A 51 9.90 -4.88 -26.54
CA GLU A 51 10.43 -5.43 -25.30
C GLU A 51 10.54 -4.32 -24.27
N LEU A 52 10.28 -4.64 -23.01
CA LEU A 52 10.30 -3.69 -21.90
C LEU A 52 11.09 -4.28 -20.74
N THR A 53 12.24 -3.67 -20.45
CA THR A 53 13.06 -4.00 -19.27
C THR A 53 12.90 -2.89 -18.24
N LEU A 54 12.33 -3.23 -17.09
CA LEU A 54 12.07 -2.29 -16.00
C LEU A 54 12.28 -2.93 -14.64
N ASP A 55 12.45 -2.10 -13.61
CA ASP A 55 12.38 -2.54 -12.21
C ASP A 55 10.91 -2.79 -11.82
N PRO A 56 10.52 -4.04 -11.51
CA PRO A 56 9.13 -4.35 -11.17
C PRO A 56 8.74 -3.83 -9.78
N HIS A 57 9.68 -3.56 -8.88
CA HIS A 57 9.37 -3.29 -7.48
C HIS A 57 8.45 -2.06 -7.29
N PRO A 58 8.73 -0.86 -7.86
CA PRO A 58 7.86 0.29 -7.72
C PRO A 58 6.47 0.09 -8.34
N LEU A 59 6.39 -0.68 -9.42
CA LEU A 59 5.14 -0.98 -10.11
C LEU A 59 4.26 -1.93 -9.30
N LEU A 60 4.84 -3.04 -8.83
CA LEU A 60 4.13 -4.03 -8.01
C LEU A 60 3.69 -3.44 -6.68
N PHE A 61 4.49 -2.54 -6.08
CA PHE A 61 4.11 -1.88 -4.84
C PHE A 61 2.90 -0.95 -5.04
N ARG A 62 2.86 -0.16 -6.12
CA ARG A 62 1.69 0.66 -6.48
C ARG A 62 0.47 -0.18 -6.80
N PHE A 63 0.63 -1.25 -7.56
CA PHE A 63 -0.43 -2.21 -7.86
C PHE A 63 -1.04 -2.80 -6.57
N ALA A 64 -0.19 -3.30 -5.67
CA ALA A 64 -0.66 -3.89 -4.41
C ALA A 64 -1.39 -2.86 -3.53
N LEU A 65 -0.91 -1.62 -3.48
CA LEU A 65 -1.55 -0.56 -2.71
C LEU A 65 -2.89 -0.14 -3.33
N GLU A 66 -2.97 0.04 -4.65
CA GLU A 66 -4.23 0.32 -5.36
C GLU A 66 -5.25 -0.79 -5.10
N ALA A 67 -4.84 -2.05 -5.29
CA ALA A 67 -5.71 -3.21 -5.13
C ALA A 67 -6.22 -3.34 -3.69
N SER A 68 -5.34 -3.15 -2.70
CA SER A 68 -5.71 -3.20 -1.28
C SER A 68 -6.62 -2.04 -0.88
N SER A 69 -6.33 -0.83 -1.33
CA SER A 69 -7.13 0.36 -1.00
C SER A 69 -8.51 0.28 -1.64
N TYR A 70 -8.60 -0.17 -2.90
CA TYR A 70 -9.87 -0.37 -3.58
C TYR A 70 -10.70 -1.48 -2.94
N ALA A 71 -10.05 -2.57 -2.48
CA ALA A 71 -10.73 -3.64 -1.76
C ALA A 71 -11.24 -3.22 -0.38
N LEU A 72 -10.48 -2.39 0.36
CA LEU A 72 -10.81 -1.99 1.72
C LEU A 72 -11.78 -0.80 1.79
N TYR A 73 -11.60 0.20 0.92
CA TYR A 73 -12.32 1.47 0.97
C TYR A 73 -13.27 1.67 -0.22
N GLY A 74 -13.17 0.86 -1.28
CA GLY A 74 -13.95 1.07 -2.51
C GLY A 74 -13.49 2.26 -3.34
N GLU A 75 -12.34 2.86 -3.00
CA GLU A 75 -11.80 4.04 -3.69
C GLU A 75 -10.59 3.70 -4.56
N ARG A 76 -10.53 4.32 -5.74
CA ARG A 76 -9.42 4.20 -6.70
C ARG A 76 -8.40 5.30 -6.42
N LEU A 77 -7.17 4.90 -6.07
CA LEU A 77 -6.08 5.84 -5.78
C LEU A 77 -5.42 6.36 -7.08
N GLY A 78 -5.63 5.68 -8.21
CA GLY A 78 -5.03 6.04 -9.49
C GLY A 78 -3.55 5.69 -9.60
N LEU A 79 -3.05 4.76 -8.78
CA LEU A 79 -1.64 4.39 -8.69
C LEU A 79 -1.23 3.28 -9.67
N ALA A 80 -2.17 2.51 -10.20
CA ALA A 80 -1.91 1.33 -11.04
C ALA A 80 -1.44 1.65 -12.48
N GLY A 81 -1.56 2.89 -12.94
CA GLY A 81 -1.13 3.31 -14.28
C GLY A 81 0.39 3.53 -14.36
N VAL A 82 1.05 2.86 -15.30
CA VAL A 82 2.51 3.01 -15.57
C VAL A 82 2.86 4.40 -16.14
N ALA A 83 1.91 5.05 -16.83
CA ALA A 83 2.07 6.38 -17.43
C ALA A 83 1.68 7.56 -16.51
N GLY A 84 1.35 7.29 -15.24
CA GLY A 84 1.07 8.33 -14.25
C GLY A 84 2.37 8.94 -13.73
N GLY A 85 2.95 9.85 -14.50
CA GLY A 85 3.91 10.82 -13.97
C GLY A 85 3.34 11.42 -12.69
N ALA A 86 4.18 11.48 -11.65
CA ALA A 86 3.87 11.94 -10.31
C ALA A 86 2.96 13.18 -10.28
N ALA A 87 1.64 12.98 -10.33
CA ALA A 87 0.70 14.01 -9.94
C ALA A 87 0.80 14.05 -8.41
N ALA A 88 1.39 15.13 -7.88
CA ALA A 88 1.51 15.36 -6.45
C ALA A 88 0.11 15.52 -5.84
N GLY A 89 -0.55 14.40 -5.56
CA GLY A 89 -1.89 14.33 -5.02
C GLY A 89 -1.95 13.60 -3.67
N PRO A 90 -3.11 13.61 -2.99
CA PRO A 90 -3.33 12.85 -1.76
C PRO A 90 -2.90 11.36 -1.85
N PRO A 91 -3.20 10.62 -2.93
CA PRO A 91 -2.80 9.20 -3.07
C PRO A 91 -1.28 8.97 -3.09
N GLN A 92 -0.53 9.88 -3.72
CA GLN A 92 0.92 9.79 -3.79
C GLN A 92 1.59 10.09 -2.44
N ARG A 93 1.00 11.00 -1.65
CA ARG A 93 1.42 11.27 -0.27
C ARG A 93 1.16 10.06 0.63
N PHE A 94 0.00 9.42 0.50
CA PHE A 94 -0.31 8.19 1.21
C PHE A 94 0.67 7.06 0.87
N LEU A 95 0.94 6.84 -0.43
CA LEU A 95 1.95 5.89 -0.90
C LEU A 95 3.33 6.15 -0.28
N ALA A 96 3.79 7.41 -0.32
CA ALA A 96 5.07 7.80 0.25
C ALA A 96 5.12 7.59 1.77
N ALA A 97 4.01 7.87 2.48
CA ALA A 97 3.89 7.64 3.91
C ALA A 97 3.97 6.16 4.26
N VAL A 98 3.27 5.27 3.54
CA VAL A 98 3.35 3.81 3.75
C VAL A 98 4.78 3.32 3.51
N GLN A 99 5.45 3.77 2.45
CA GLN A 99 6.85 3.43 2.19
C GLN A 99 7.80 3.93 3.29
N ALA A 100 7.61 5.16 3.76
CA ALA A 100 8.38 5.73 4.85
C ALA A 100 8.16 4.96 6.16
N MET A 101 6.92 4.60 6.48
CA MET A 101 6.56 3.79 7.64
C MET A 101 7.26 2.42 7.59
N LEU A 102 7.17 1.70 6.46
CA LEU A 102 7.83 0.39 6.32
C LEU A 102 9.35 0.49 6.44
N ARG A 103 9.96 1.49 5.78
CA ARG A 103 11.42 1.71 5.82
C ARG A 103 11.93 2.05 7.23
N THR A 104 11.18 2.86 7.97
CA THR A 104 11.55 3.29 9.33
C THR A 104 11.25 2.22 10.39
N THR A 105 10.31 1.32 10.14
CA THR A 105 9.92 0.25 11.08
C THR A 105 11.08 -0.70 11.38
N LEU A 106 11.79 -1.20 10.37
CA LEU A 106 12.83 -2.21 10.56
C LEU A 106 13.96 -1.72 11.50
N PRO A 107 14.59 -0.55 11.29
CA PRO A 107 15.61 -0.08 12.21
C PRO A 107 15.06 0.20 13.62
N LEU A 108 13.82 0.67 13.75
CA LEU A 108 13.18 0.93 15.06
C LEU A 108 12.88 -0.35 15.83
N LEU A 109 12.55 -1.45 15.14
CA LEU A 109 12.20 -2.74 15.75
C LEU A 109 13.36 -3.34 16.57
N PHE A 110 14.59 -3.10 16.14
CA PHE A 110 15.78 -3.63 16.80
C PHE A 110 16.37 -2.68 17.85
N LEU A 111 15.78 -1.50 18.05
CA LEU A 111 16.21 -0.56 19.08
C LEU A 111 15.51 -0.84 20.41
N PRO A 112 16.25 -0.96 21.53
CA PRO A 112 15.63 -1.16 22.83
C PRO A 112 14.86 0.10 23.26
N ALA A 113 13.70 -0.09 23.89
CA ALA A 113 12.77 1.00 24.25
C ALA A 113 13.40 2.17 25.04
N PRO A 114 14.37 1.97 25.95
CA PRO A 114 15.05 3.09 26.62
C PRO A 114 15.81 4.01 25.64
N VAL A 115 16.41 3.45 24.57
CA VAL A 115 17.13 4.22 23.55
C VAL A 115 16.17 5.07 22.72
N LEU A 116 15.02 4.50 22.35
CA LEU A 116 13.95 5.22 21.64
C LEU A 116 13.37 6.38 22.47
N ARG A 117 13.36 6.26 23.80
CA ARG A 117 12.84 7.29 24.71
C ARG A 117 13.85 8.41 25.00
N LEU A 118 15.15 8.10 24.99
CA LEU A 118 16.21 9.02 25.43
C LEU A 118 16.85 9.81 24.28
N LEU A 119 16.89 9.26 23.06
CA LEU A 119 17.38 9.99 21.89
C LEU A 119 16.20 10.55 21.09
N PRO A 120 16.16 11.86 20.78
CA PRO A 120 15.27 12.40 19.76
C PRO A 120 15.77 11.93 18.39
N LEU A 121 15.53 10.66 18.07
CA LEU A 121 15.94 10.07 16.80
C LEU A 121 15.13 10.75 15.69
N PRO A 122 15.77 11.39 14.70
CA PRO A 122 15.08 11.89 13.51
C PRO A 122 14.21 10.80 12.87
N LEU A 123 14.72 9.55 12.91
CA LEU A 123 14.01 8.36 12.44
C LEU A 123 12.66 8.13 13.16
N TRP A 124 12.57 8.38 14.47
CA TRP A 124 11.32 8.23 15.22
C TRP A 124 10.30 9.31 14.82
N ARG A 125 10.76 10.54 14.57
CA ARG A 125 9.90 11.63 14.08
C ARG A 125 9.39 11.33 12.67
N ASP A 126 10.25 10.85 11.79
CA ASP A 126 9.88 10.45 10.43
C ASP A 126 8.85 9.30 10.45
N HIS A 127 9.02 8.33 11.37
CA HIS A 127 8.08 7.23 11.56
C HIS A 127 6.71 7.71 12.05
N LEU A 128 6.68 8.59 13.05
CA LEU A 128 5.42 9.18 13.54
C LEU A 128 4.72 10.01 12.46
N HIS A 129 5.46 10.86 11.74
CA HIS A 129 4.89 11.67 10.66
C HIS A 129 4.31 10.81 9.53
N ALA A 130 4.96 9.69 9.21
CA ALA A 130 4.45 8.71 8.25
C ALA A 130 3.13 8.08 8.75
N TRP A 131 3.05 7.68 10.03
CA TRP A 131 1.80 7.19 10.62
C TRP A 131 0.70 8.24 10.64
N ASP A 132 0.99 9.48 11.04
CA ASP A 132 0.01 10.57 11.04
C ASP A 132 -0.61 10.76 9.65
N THR A 133 0.24 10.72 8.61
CA THR A 133 -0.22 10.83 7.21
C THR A 133 -1.07 9.63 6.78
N ILE A 134 -0.76 8.42 7.24
CA ILE A 134 -1.54 7.20 6.96
C ILE A 134 -2.91 7.28 7.62
N PHE A 135 -2.98 7.67 8.90
CA PHE A 135 -4.24 7.75 9.65
C PHE A 135 -5.14 8.89 9.15
N GLN A 136 -4.58 10.03 8.73
CA GLN A 136 -5.34 11.12 8.11
C GLN A 136 -6.02 10.72 6.78
N HIS A 137 -5.58 9.64 6.14
CA HIS A 137 -6.22 9.15 4.92
C HIS A 137 -7.42 8.23 5.19
N GLY A 138 -7.53 7.70 6.42
CA GLY A 138 -8.62 6.81 6.82
C GLY A 138 -9.76 7.49 7.59
N GLU A 139 -9.62 8.79 7.91
CA GLU A 139 -10.70 9.66 8.40
C GLU A 139 -11.42 10.37 7.25
#